data_AF-A0A1Z9PCV6-F1
#
_entry.id   AF-A0A1Z9PCV6-F1
#
_cell.length_a   1.000
_cell.length_b   1.000
_cell.length_c   1.000
_cell.angle_alpha   90.00
_cell.angle_beta   90.00
_cell.angle_gamma   90.00
#
_symmetry.space_group_name_H-M   'P 1'
#
loop_
_entity.id
_entity.type
_entity.pdbx_description
1 polymer ?
#
loop_
_entity_poly.entity_id
_entity_poly.type
_entity_poly.pdbx_seq_one_letter_code
_entity_poly.pdbx_strand_id
1 'polypeptide(L)'
;MKENEFPLLRVTNIEWDKDHEELDKLPKNLELKWDSKKWNVEQVSNWLSIKFDWIFDGLNIDQVGTWETGGCSCCAGGCSCC
;
A
#
# COMPACT_ATOMS: atom_id res chain seq x y z
N MET A 1 -16.24 12.22 -9.44
CA MET A 1 -15.18 11.32 -8.94
C MET A 1 -15.70 10.73 -7.65
N LYS A 2 -15.84 9.40 -7.54
CA LYS A 2 -16.41 8.80 -6.33
C LYS A 2 -15.45 9.06 -5.17
N GLU A 3 -16.01 9.45 -4.04
CA GLU A 3 -15.24 10.04 -2.95
C GLU A 3 -14.33 9.03 -2.21
N ASN A 4 -14.46 7.73 -2.48
CA ASN A 4 -13.91 6.63 -1.67
C ASN A 4 -12.94 5.70 -2.41
N GLU A 5 -12.35 6.14 -3.51
CA GLU A 5 -11.35 5.37 -4.27
C GLU A 5 -9.94 5.76 -3.82
N PHE A 6 -9.19 4.78 -3.32
CA PHE A 6 -7.82 4.94 -2.85
C PHE A 6 -6.86 4.15 -3.75
N PRO A 7 -5.63 4.63 -4.01
CA PRO A 7 -4.70 3.93 -4.88
C PRO A 7 -4.17 2.67 -4.21
N LEU A 8 -4.12 1.58 -4.97
CA LEU A 8 -3.45 0.34 -4.59
C LEU A 8 -2.06 0.34 -5.23
N LEU A 9 -1.04 0.42 -4.37
CA LEU A 9 0.35 0.47 -4.77
C LEU A 9 0.95 -0.91 -4.59
N ARG A 10 1.71 -1.38 -5.57
CA ARG A 10 2.47 -2.61 -5.50
C ARG A 10 3.93 -2.24 -5.47
N VAL A 11 4.57 -2.54 -4.35
CA VAL A 11 5.99 -2.33 -4.17
C VAL A 11 6.68 -3.65 -4.52
N THR A 12 7.60 -3.61 -5.48
CA THR A 12 8.34 -4.78 -5.94
C THR A 12 9.83 -4.49 -5.96
N ASN A 13 10.63 -5.56 -6.00
CA ASN A 13 12.07 -5.47 -6.12
C ASN A 13 12.71 -4.58 -5.02
N ILE A 14 12.27 -4.75 -3.77
CA ILE A 14 12.83 -4.00 -2.65
C ILE A 14 14.22 -4.55 -2.35
N GLU A 15 15.22 -3.70 -2.54
CA GLU A 15 16.63 -3.97 -2.25
C GLU A 15 16.95 -3.45 -0.85
N TRP A 16 16.68 -4.29 0.14
CA TRP A 16 17.04 -4.00 1.53
C TRP A 16 18.56 -3.99 1.71
N ASP A 17 19.01 -3.06 2.52
CA ASP A 17 20.41 -2.92 2.88
C ASP A 17 20.89 -4.15 3.69
N LYS A 18 22.06 -4.68 3.31
CA LYS A 18 22.62 -5.97 3.75
C LYS A 18 23.27 -5.98 5.12
N ASP A 19 23.15 -4.89 5.86
CA ASP A 19 23.86 -4.73 7.12
C ASP A 19 23.41 -5.68 8.26
N HIS A 20 22.32 -6.44 8.10
CA HIS A 20 21.89 -7.40 9.13
C HIS A 20 21.42 -8.76 8.60
N GLU A 21 21.62 -9.80 9.43
CA GLU A 21 21.25 -11.20 9.15
C GLU A 21 19.74 -11.45 9.00
N GLU A 22 18.89 -10.51 9.41
CA GLU A 22 17.43 -10.66 9.34
C GLU A 22 16.81 -10.23 8.00
N LEU A 23 17.64 -9.89 7.01
CA LEU A 23 17.20 -9.43 5.70
C LEU A 23 16.29 -10.42 4.96
N ASP A 24 16.51 -11.72 5.17
CA ASP A 24 15.66 -12.79 4.62
C ASP A 24 14.22 -12.78 5.18
N LYS A 25 13.97 -12.08 6.30
CA LYS A 25 12.62 -11.89 6.85
C LYS A 25 11.86 -10.74 6.19
N LEU A 26 12.56 -9.85 5.49
CA LEU A 26 11.96 -8.68 4.88
C LEU A 26 11.28 -9.03 3.55
N PRO A 27 10.05 -8.54 3.31
CA PRO A 27 9.37 -8.78 2.06
C PRO A 27 10.09 -8.09 0.91
N LYS A 28 10.35 -8.81 -0.18
CA LYS A 28 10.89 -8.23 -1.43
C LYS A 28 9.80 -7.62 -2.30
N ASN A 29 8.56 -8.02 -2.08
CA ASN A 29 7.37 -7.55 -2.78
C ASN A 29 6.21 -7.45 -1.80
N LEU A 30 5.46 -6.36 -1.82
CA LEU A 30 4.26 -6.19 -1.01
C LEU A 30 3.23 -5.31 -1.71
N GLU A 31 1.97 -5.52 -1.37
CA GLU A 31 0.86 -4.68 -1.80
C GLU A 31 0.46 -3.72 -0.68
N LEU A 32 0.46 -2.43 -1.01
CA LEU A 32 0.21 -1.33 -0.10
C LEU A 32 -1.07 -0.61 -0.50
N LYS A 33 -2.07 -0.74 0.37
CA LYS A 33 -3.31 0.04 0.30
C LYS A 33 -3.04 1.43 0.85
N TRP A 34 -2.90 2.40 -0.03
CA TRP A 34 -2.55 3.76 0.38
C TRP A 34 -3.80 4.55 0.75
N ASP A 35 -3.85 5.13 1.95
CA ASP A 35 -5.02 5.86 2.48
C ASP A 35 -5.14 7.30 1.93
N SER A 36 -4.50 7.60 0.80
CA SER A 36 -4.53 8.94 0.22
C SER A 36 -4.68 8.89 -1.29
N LYS A 37 -5.58 9.72 -1.84
CA LYS A 37 -5.77 9.83 -3.30
C LYS A 37 -4.52 10.25 -4.04
N LYS A 38 -3.66 11.01 -3.37
CA LYS A 38 -2.35 11.41 -3.86
C LYS A 38 -1.29 10.62 -3.10
N TRP A 39 -0.35 10.08 -3.85
CA TRP A 39 0.80 9.37 -3.32
C TRP A 39 2.03 9.81 -4.11
N ASN A 40 3.18 9.78 -3.46
CA ASN A 40 4.46 10.06 -4.08
C ASN A 40 5.45 8.98 -3.65
N VAL A 41 6.40 8.67 -4.51
CA VAL A 41 7.43 7.66 -4.25
C VAL A 41 8.15 7.95 -2.93
N GLU A 42 8.49 9.21 -2.66
CA GLU A 42 9.15 9.62 -1.41
C GLU A 42 8.33 9.29 -0.15
N GLN A 43 7.01 9.52 -0.18
CA GLN A 43 6.15 9.25 0.99
C GLN A 43 6.03 7.76 1.27
N VAL A 44 5.86 6.96 0.21
CA VAL A 44 5.76 5.50 0.32
C VAL A 44 7.10 4.91 0.77
N SER A 45 8.20 5.40 0.20
CA SER A 45 9.57 5.01 0.56
C SER A 45 9.85 5.30 2.03
N ASN A 46 9.58 6.52 2.50
CA ASN A 46 9.75 6.88 3.91
C ASN A 46 8.87 6.02 4.84
N TRP A 47 7.62 5.79 4.45
CA TRP A 47 6.72 4.92 5.23
C TRP A 47 7.27 3.50 5.34
N LEU A 48 7.82 2.93 4.27
CA LEU A 48 8.44 1.60 4.29
C LEU A 48 9.63 1.55 5.24
N SER A 49 10.52 2.53 5.17
CA SER A 49 11.68 2.58 6.07
C SER A 49 11.27 2.65 7.53
N ILE A 50 10.27 3.47 7.87
CA ILE A 50 9.76 3.58 9.24
C ILE A 50 9.02 2.30 9.66
N LYS A 51 8.27 1.69 8.76
CA LYS A 51 7.45 0.51 9.05
C LYS A 51 8.30 -0.71 9.38
N PHE A 52 9.38 -0.91 8.63
CA PHE A 52 10.30 -2.03 8.78
C PHE A 52 11.54 -1.67 9.61
N ASP A 53 11.67 -0.41 10.02
CA ASP A 53 12.84 0.15 10.71
C ASP A 53 14.15 -0.15 9.96
N TRP A 54 14.11 -0.06 8.63
CA TRP A 54 15.19 -0.53 7.75
C TRP A 54 15.44 0.39 6.55
N ILE A 55 16.70 0.43 6.09
CA ILE A 55 17.14 1.20 4.93
C ILE A 55 17.10 0.31 3.67
N PHE A 56 16.69 0.86 2.54
CA PHE A 56 16.77 0.18 1.25
C PHE A 56 17.52 1.06 0.26
N ASP A 57 18.24 0.44 -0.66
CA ASP A 57 18.91 1.12 -1.76
C ASP A 57 17.95 1.44 -2.91
N GLY A 58 16.93 0.61 -3.08
CA GLY A 58 16.03 0.70 -4.22
C GLY A 58 14.72 -0.05 -3.99
N LEU A 59 13.66 0.46 -4.62
CA LEU A 59 12.37 -0.20 -4.69
C LEU A 59 11.62 0.31 -5.93
N ASN A 60 10.77 -0.54 -6.49
CA ASN A 60 9.85 -0.16 -7.54
C ASN A 60 8.44 -0.04 -6.97
N ILE A 61 7.76 1.07 -7.26
CA ILE A 61 6.37 1.29 -6.86
C ILE A 61 5.52 1.47 -8.11
N ASP A 62 4.60 0.55 -8.30
CA ASP A 62 3.64 0.58 -9.39
C ASP A 62 2.22 0.71 -8.84
N GLN A 63 1.45 1.67 -9.35
CA GLN A 63 0.02 1.72 -9.03
C GLN A 63 -0.70 0.68 -9.88
N VAL A 64 -1.06 -0.43 -9.26
CA VAL A 64 -1.73 -1.57 -9.92
C VAL A 64 -3.25 -1.42 -9.98
N GLY A 65 -3.81 -0.46 -9.26
CA GLY A 65 -5.22 -0.15 -9.33
C GLY A 65 -5.67 0.86 -8.30
N THR A 66 -6.98 0.85 -8.04
CA THR A 66 -7.60 1.52 -6.90
C THR A 66 -8.34 0.48 -6.09
N TRP A 67 -8.28 0.62 -4.77
CA TRP A 67 -9.13 -0.13 -3.86
C TRP A 67 -10.24 0.79 -3.40
N GLU A 68 -11.46 0.29 -3.51
CA GLU A 68 -12.63 0.90 -2.89
C GLU A 68 -12.77 0.28 -1.51
N THR A 69 -13.00 1.09 -0.48
CA THR A 69 -13.66 0.61 0.73
C THR A 69 -15.11 0.29 0.36
N GLY A 70 -15.33 -0.86 -0.27
CA GLY A 70 -16.65 -1.45 -0.49
C GLY A 70 -16.95 -2.44 0.65
N GLY A 71 -18.05 -2.37 1.39
CA GLY A 71 -19.14 -1.42 1.29
C GLY A 71 -20.15 -1.53 2.43
N CYS A 72 -20.93 -0.47 2.57
CA CYS A 72 -22.37 -0.62 2.74
C CYS A 72 -23.01 0.04 1.52
N SER A 73 -23.23 -0.76 0.48
CA SER A 73 -24.15 -0.41 -0.59
C SER A 73 -25.55 -0.56 -0.01
N CYS A 74 -26.15 0.56 0.42
CA CYS A 74 -27.59 0.65 0.53
C CYS A 74 -28.16 0.36 -0.86
N CYS A 75 -28.57 -0.88 -1.09
CA CYS A 75 -29.35 -1.24 -2.27
C CYS A 75 -30.60 -0.36 -2.28
N ALA A 76 -30.82 0.36 -3.38
CA ALA A 76 -32.03 1.13 -3.61
C ALA A 76 -33.25 0.17 -3.56
N GLY A 77 -33.93 0.09 -2.42
CA GLY A 77 -35.05 -0.84 -2.25
C GLY A 77 -35.49 -1.17 -0.82
N GLY A 78 -34.78 -0.76 0.22
CA GLY A 78 -35.25 -0.88 1.61
C GLY A 78 -34.22 -1.51 2.54
N CYS A 79 -33.78 -0.73 3.53
CA CYS A 79 -32.95 -1.21 4.62
C CYS A 79 -33.77 -2.10 5.55
N SER A 80 -33.40 -3.38 5.65
CA SER A 80 -33.60 -4.18 6.84
C SER A 80 -32.25 -4.83 7.15
N CYS A 81 -31.57 -4.33 8.18
CA CYS A 81 -30.36 -4.95 8.71
C CYS A 81 -30.77 -6.14 9.58
N CYS A 82 -30.18 -7.30 9.34
CA CYS A 82 -30.12 -8.41 10.29
C CYS A 82 -28.80 -8.35 11.06
#